data_AF-A0A8M8V3E7-F1
#
_entry.id   AF-A0A8M8V3E7-F1
#
_cell.length_a   1.000
_cell.length_b   1.000
_cell.length_c   1.000
_cell.angle_alpha   90.00
_cell.angle_beta   90.00
_cell.angle_gamma   90.00
#
_symmetry.space_group_name_H-M   'P 1'
#
loop_
_entity.id
_entity.type
_entity.pdbx_description
1 polymer ?
#
loop_
_entity_poly.entity_id
_entity_poly.type
_entity_poly.pdbx_seq_one_letter_code
_entity_poly.pdbx_strand_id
1 'polypeptide(L)'
;MNSEESPLPQDLIIEILSWLPPETLSSFRSVSKWWCSTISDPKFVAKHQYHFGASLKNSNSNRIVILTERHADPRAPLKLRLFPESNPGTLPVNNMELDLGKRGAAESCRIMGSCDGLFCLASSSSDYVGIQLCNPCVRWATGLPVHRFTDEFNPVDLYYGIGFDASVNDYKVLKLRRPVTSRMHMPGAAAVFSVKARSWKRLNVSVPPNIPLGRSVFLHGFVHWLTCLPSLYNNIKRIMLFDICNEVFGELQLPEIDRDLDTNACADISISVVMGSLCVLVAESRTHISCDVWVMKAYGVVESWSKQFSVVLGGGITKCVELTVGGKILCCTENSEPRNVSRHGELRYEPLSSQLVLYDPAMDEYRYVGPAPSCKHVVSLVASLALLNGTI
;
A
#
# COMPACT_ATOMS: atom_id res chain seq x y z
N MET A 1 16.78 20.22 -50.78
CA MET A 1 15.74 19.23 -50.47
C MET A 1 15.57 19.22 -48.97
N ASN A 2 14.61 19.99 -48.46
CA ASN A 2 14.16 19.84 -47.08
C ASN A 2 13.20 18.65 -47.09
N SER A 3 13.62 17.52 -46.54
CA SER A 3 12.69 16.46 -46.16
C SER A 3 11.82 17.02 -45.03
N GLU A 4 10.65 17.53 -45.38
CA GLU A 4 9.57 17.70 -44.41
C GLU A 4 9.22 16.30 -43.88
N GLU A 5 9.79 15.93 -42.73
CA GLU A 5 9.24 14.86 -41.93
C GLU A 5 7.79 15.26 -41.60
N SER A 6 6.82 14.54 -42.15
CA SER A 6 5.43 14.71 -41.77
C SER A 6 5.32 14.49 -40.26
N PRO A 7 4.90 15.49 -39.47
CA PRO A 7 4.83 15.34 -38.03
C PRO A 7 3.88 14.19 -37.69
N LEU A 8 4.28 13.39 -36.70
CA LEU A 8 3.50 12.25 -36.24
C LEU A 8 2.06 12.71 -35.90
N PRO A 9 1.01 12.03 -36.40
CA PRO A 9 -0.38 12.38 -36.08
C PRO A 9 -0.64 12.45 -34.56
N GLN A 10 -1.42 13.43 -34.12
CA GLN A 10 -1.70 13.67 -32.69
C GLN A 10 -2.30 12.45 -32.00
N ASP A 11 -3.19 11.73 -32.67
CA ASP A 11 -3.83 10.52 -32.12
C ASP A 11 -2.82 9.41 -31.85
N LEU A 12 -1.80 9.26 -32.71
CA LEU A 12 -0.71 8.30 -32.51
C LEU A 12 0.20 8.72 -31.36
N ILE A 13 0.45 10.03 -31.21
CA ILE A 13 1.18 10.53 -30.04
C ILE A 13 0.39 10.20 -28.78
N ILE A 14 -0.89 10.56 -28.70
CA ILE A 14 -1.77 10.25 -27.56
C ILE A 14 -1.77 8.76 -27.24
N GLU A 15 -1.83 7.90 -28.27
CA GLU A 15 -1.71 6.46 -28.12
C GLU A 15 -0.37 6.10 -27.46
N ILE A 16 0.76 6.49 -28.03
CA ILE A 16 2.10 6.21 -27.48
C ILE A 16 2.21 6.63 -26.00
N LEU A 17 1.68 7.80 -25.66
CA LEU A 17 1.69 8.30 -24.29
C LEU A 17 0.85 7.51 -23.33
N SER A 18 -0.27 6.96 -23.79
CA SER A 18 -1.11 6.12 -22.94
C SER A 18 -0.40 4.84 -22.48
N TRP A 19 0.71 4.45 -23.13
CA TRP A 19 1.56 3.33 -22.76
C TRP A 19 2.77 3.70 -21.88
N LEU A 20 3.04 4.99 -21.69
CA LEU A 20 4.20 5.43 -20.90
C LEU A 20 3.91 5.42 -19.40
N PRO A 21 4.94 5.14 -18.55
CA PRO A 21 4.78 5.20 -17.11
C PRO A 21 4.32 6.59 -16.61
N PRO A 22 3.50 6.64 -15.55
CA PRO A 22 3.05 7.89 -14.93
C PRO A 22 4.16 8.88 -14.57
N GLU A 23 5.31 8.39 -14.11
CA GLU A 23 6.45 9.24 -13.74
C GLU A 23 7.06 9.94 -14.97
N THR A 24 7.13 9.22 -16.09
CA THR A 24 7.58 9.75 -17.38
C THR A 24 6.59 10.80 -17.90
N LEU A 25 5.30 10.48 -17.86
CA LEU A 25 4.24 11.41 -18.26
C LEU A 25 4.22 12.67 -17.40
N SER A 26 4.42 12.53 -16.09
CA SER A 26 4.56 13.67 -15.18
C SER A 26 5.71 14.60 -15.59
N SER A 27 6.83 14.05 -16.07
CA SER A 27 7.97 14.83 -16.56
C SER A 27 7.67 15.48 -17.92
N PHE A 28 6.92 14.79 -18.80
CA PHE A 28 6.57 15.30 -20.13
C PHE A 28 5.65 16.51 -20.10
N ARG A 29 4.86 16.69 -19.04
CA ARG A 29 4.07 17.91 -18.83
C ARG A 29 4.93 19.19 -18.87
N SER A 30 6.20 19.10 -18.48
CA SER A 30 7.12 20.24 -18.48
C SER A 30 7.73 20.54 -19.86
N VAL A 31 7.52 19.67 -20.85
CA VAL A 31 8.16 19.79 -22.19
C VAL A 31 7.43 20.79 -23.07
N SER A 32 6.09 20.79 -23.09
CA SER A 32 5.30 21.81 -23.80
C SER A 32 3.90 21.99 -23.21
N LYS A 33 3.25 23.10 -23.58
CA LYS A 33 1.86 23.37 -23.20
C LYS A 33 0.88 22.31 -23.74
N TRP A 34 1.10 21.83 -24.95
CA TRP A 34 0.27 20.78 -25.57
C TRP A 34 0.41 19.46 -24.82
N TRP A 35 1.65 19.07 -24.49
CA TRP A 35 1.93 17.90 -23.66
C TRP A 35 1.27 18.00 -22.29
N CYS A 36 1.40 19.16 -21.63
CA CYS A 36 0.74 19.42 -20.37
C CYS A 36 -0.78 19.30 -20.48
N SER A 37 -1.42 19.94 -21.46
CA SER A 37 -2.88 19.91 -21.62
C SER A 37 -3.39 18.51 -21.93
N THR A 38 -2.73 17.77 -22.83
CA THR A 38 -3.13 16.43 -23.26
C THR A 38 -3.02 15.43 -22.11
N ILE A 39 -1.89 15.42 -21.40
CA ILE A 39 -1.66 14.49 -20.29
C ILE A 39 -2.58 14.82 -19.09
N SER A 40 -2.96 16.09 -18.96
CA SER A 40 -3.87 16.56 -17.92
C SER A 40 -5.36 16.35 -18.27
N ASP A 41 -5.71 15.96 -19.49
CA ASP A 41 -7.11 15.73 -19.87
C ASP A 41 -7.69 14.53 -19.10
N PRO A 42 -8.82 14.67 -18.40
CA PRO A 42 -9.51 13.53 -17.76
C PRO A 42 -9.75 12.34 -18.69
N LYS A 43 -10.01 12.57 -19.98
CA LYS A 43 -10.17 11.48 -20.97
C LYS A 43 -8.86 10.72 -21.17
N PHE A 44 -7.74 11.43 -21.24
CA PHE A 44 -6.43 10.82 -21.32
C PHE A 44 -6.10 10.03 -20.06
N VAL A 45 -6.37 10.59 -18.87
CA VAL A 45 -6.15 9.91 -17.59
C VAL A 45 -6.97 8.62 -17.51
N ALA A 46 -8.25 8.66 -17.88
CA ALA A 46 -9.10 7.47 -17.90
C ALA A 46 -8.61 6.41 -18.90
N LYS A 47 -8.19 6.83 -20.11
CA LYS A 47 -7.59 5.94 -21.10
C LYS A 47 -6.30 5.31 -20.56
N HIS A 48 -5.40 6.12 -20.01
CA HIS A 48 -4.14 5.65 -19.41
C HIS A 48 -4.38 4.64 -18.29
N GLN A 49 -5.33 4.92 -17.39
CA GLN A 49 -5.73 4.01 -16.31
C GLN A 49 -6.29 2.69 -16.85
N TYR A 50 -7.09 2.71 -17.91
CA TYR A 50 -7.57 1.49 -18.54
C TYR A 50 -6.41 0.65 -19.13
N HIS A 51 -5.48 1.27 -19.85
CA HIS A 51 -4.31 0.56 -20.39
C HIS A 51 -3.40 0.00 -19.29
N PHE A 52 -3.08 0.80 -18.27
CA PHE A 52 -2.20 0.38 -17.18
C PHE A 52 -2.87 -0.61 -16.22
N GLY A 53 -4.18 -0.47 -15.98
CA GLY A 53 -4.98 -1.41 -15.20
C GLY A 53 -5.16 -2.75 -15.91
N ALA A 54 -5.42 -2.76 -17.22
CA ALA A 54 -5.45 -3.98 -18.03
C ALA A 54 -4.06 -4.64 -18.14
N SER A 55 -3.00 -3.83 -18.05
CA SER A 55 -1.60 -4.24 -18.08
C SER A 55 -1.02 -4.56 -16.69
N LEU A 56 -1.85 -4.94 -15.71
CA LEU A 56 -1.41 -5.53 -14.44
C LEU A 56 -0.37 -6.67 -14.63
N LYS A 57 -0.38 -7.32 -15.81
CA LYS A 57 0.59 -8.36 -16.21
C LYS A 57 1.98 -7.84 -16.57
N ASN A 58 2.14 -6.55 -16.82
CA ASN A 58 3.41 -5.95 -17.19
C ASN A 58 4.13 -5.41 -15.95
N SER A 59 5.20 -6.10 -15.54
CA SER A 59 5.99 -5.76 -14.34
C SER A 59 6.57 -4.34 -14.35
N ASN A 60 6.68 -3.70 -15.52
CA ASN A 60 7.19 -2.34 -15.67
C ASN A 60 6.26 -1.25 -15.11
N SER A 61 5.00 -1.55 -14.83
CA SER A 61 4.04 -0.62 -14.22
C SER A 61 4.03 -0.70 -12.70
N ASN A 62 4.55 -1.80 -12.15
CA ASN A 62 4.52 -2.05 -10.72
C ASN A 62 5.66 -1.31 -10.02
N ARG A 63 5.36 -0.77 -8.84
CA ARG A 63 6.30 -0.03 -8.01
C ARG A 63 6.32 -0.61 -6.62
N ILE A 64 7.50 -0.62 -6.03
CA ILE A 64 7.69 -0.79 -4.59
C ILE A 64 7.90 0.61 -4.02
N VAL A 65 7.10 0.95 -3.02
CA VAL A 65 7.15 2.22 -2.30
C VAL A 65 7.68 1.98 -0.91
N ILE A 66 8.78 2.66 -0.59
CA ILE A 66 9.43 2.59 0.71
C ILE A 66 9.28 3.94 1.39
N LEU A 67 8.70 3.93 2.59
CA LEU A 67 8.71 5.07 3.50
C LEU A 67 9.93 4.97 4.41
N THR A 68 10.91 5.83 4.16
CA THR A 68 12.19 5.82 4.90
C THR A 68 12.21 6.82 6.06
N GLU A 69 12.97 6.50 7.10
CA GLU A 69 13.09 7.31 8.33
C GLU A 69 13.56 8.75 8.09
N ARG A 70 13.23 9.60 9.07
CA ARG A 70 13.97 10.83 9.33
C ARG A 70 15.40 10.40 9.69
N HIS A 71 16.42 11.10 9.19
CA HIS A 71 17.79 10.88 9.68
C HIS A 71 17.84 11.07 11.22
N ALA A 72 19.00 10.90 11.86
CA ALA A 72 19.20 11.18 13.28
C ALA A 72 18.66 12.56 13.75
N ASP A 73 18.37 13.47 12.82
CA ASP A 73 17.57 14.67 13.02
C ASP A 73 16.04 14.41 12.91
N PRO A 74 15.27 14.52 14.01
CA PRO A 74 13.81 14.44 14.03
C PRO A 74 13.12 15.52 13.16
N ARG A 75 13.82 16.54 12.67
CA ARG A 75 13.29 17.58 11.78
C ARG A 75 13.43 17.21 10.29
N ALA A 76 14.21 16.19 9.95
CA ALA A 76 14.35 15.76 8.56
C ALA A 76 12.99 15.33 7.98
N PRO A 77 12.70 15.64 6.71
CA PRO A 77 11.45 15.22 6.08
C PRO A 77 11.43 13.71 5.93
N LEU A 78 10.23 13.11 6.02
CA LEU A 78 10.03 11.74 5.60
C LEU A 78 10.15 11.65 4.08
N LYS A 79 10.67 10.53 3.59
CA LYS A 79 10.87 10.30 2.16
C LYS A 79 10.09 9.08 1.70
N LEU A 80 9.31 9.26 0.63
CA LEU A 80 8.69 8.18 -0.14
C LEU A 80 9.55 7.91 -1.37
N ARG A 81 10.12 6.72 -1.42
CA ARG A 81 10.98 6.28 -2.53
C ARG A 81 10.28 5.22 -3.35
N LEU A 82 10.24 5.43 -4.67
CA LEU A 82 9.59 4.54 -5.63
C LEU A 82 10.65 3.78 -6.40
N PHE A 83 10.56 2.46 -6.37
CA PHE A 83 11.44 1.56 -7.10
C PHE A 83 10.62 0.75 -8.11
N PRO A 84 11.11 0.52 -9.33
CA PRO A 84 10.48 -0.43 -10.25
C PRO A 84 10.51 -1.84 -9.65
N GLU A 85 9.39 -2.54 -9.62
CA GLU A 85 9.34 -3.93 -9.13
C GLU A 85 10.18 -4.87 -10.01
N SER A 86 10.31 -4.56 -11.31
CA SER A 86 11.15 -5.31 -12.24
C SER A 86 12.65 -5.24 -11.89
N ASN A 87 13.10 -4.13 -11.30
CA ASN A 87 14.51 -3.90 -10.95
C ASN A 87 14.67 -3.06 -9.67
N PRO A 88 14.37 -3.64 -8.49
CA PRO A 88 14.26 -2.87 -7.25
C PRO A 88 15.61 -2.41 -6.67
N GLY A 89 16.73 -3.00 -7.09
CA GLY A 89 18.08 -2.63 -6.62
C GLY A 89 18.66 -1.36 -7.27
N THR A 90 17.88 -0.69 -8.13
CA THR A 90 18.28 0.55 -8.80
C THR A 90 18.02 1.78 -7.94
N LEU A 91 18.49 2.95 -8.40
CA LEU A 91 18.09 4.22 -7.80
C LEU A 91 16.56 4.39 -7.89
N PRO A 92 15.93 5.00 -6.88
CA PRO A 92 14.49 5.23 -6.92
C PRO A 92 14.13 6.13 -8.10
N VAL A 93 13.15 5.71 -8.90
CA VAL A 93 12.61 6.51 -10.02
C VAL A 93 11.92 7.78 -9.53
N ASN A 94 11.46 7.77 -8.28
CA ASN A 94 11.01 8.97 -7.60
C ASN A 94 11.37 8.97 -6.12
N ASN A 95 11.73 10.14 -5.61
CA ASN A 95 12.06 10.38 -4.21
C ASN A 95 11.31 11.65 -3.78
N MET A 96 10.13 11.44 -3.18
CA MET A 96 9.24 12.51 -2.76
C MET A 96 9.44 12.80 -1.28
N GLU A 97 9.67 14.06 -0.94
CA GLU A 97 9.68 14.52 0.45
C GLU A 97 8.27 14.84 0.90
N LEU A 98 7.88 14.29 2.06
CA LEU A 98 6.60 14.54 2.68
C LEU A 98 6.76 15.64 3.73
N ASP A 99 6.14 16.79 3.48
CA ASP A 99 5.94 17.80 4.51
C ASP A 99 4.77 17.39 5.40
N LEU A 100 5.07 16.89 6.60
CA LEU A 100 4.05 16.56 7.61
C LEU A 100 3.50 17.80 8.34
N GLY A 101 3.95 19.00 7.95
CA GLY A 101 3.57 20.28 8.55
C GLY A 101 4.31 20.59 9.85
N LYS A 102 4.28 21.87 10.25
CA LYS A 102 4.94 22.41 11.46
C LYS A 102 4.36 21.92 12.81
N ARG A 103 3.30 21.12 12.80
CA ARG A 103 2.59 20.71 14.02
C ARG A 103 3.24 19.47 14.63
N GLY A 104 4.50 19.56 15.06
CA GLY A 104 5.17 18.50 15.80
C GLY A 104 5.82 17.44 14.91
N ALA A 105 7.03 17.02 15.30
CA ALA A 105 7.70 15.89 14.71
C ALA A 105 6.85 14.64 14.97
N ALA A 106 6.02 14.23 14.00
CA ALA A 106 5.27 12.99 14.12
C ALA A 106 6.23 11.85 14.47
N GLU A 107 5.98 11.21 15.62
CA GLU A 107 6.81 10.14 16.18
C GLU A 107 6.79 8.91 15.27
N SER A 108 5.65 8.71 14.60
CA SER A 108 5.49 7.66 13.60
C SER A 108 4.59 8.11 12.45
N CYS A 109 4.92 7.67 11.24
CA CYS A 109 4.08 7.81 10.06
C CYS A 109 3.94 6.43 9.42
N ARG A 110 2.70 6.05 9.09
CA ARG A 110 2.36 4.75 8.53
C ARG A 110 1.54 4.89 7.27
N ILE A 111 1.75 3.96 6.35
CA ILE A 111 0.86 3.80 5.20
C ILE A 111 -0.33 2.97 5.65
N MET A 112 -1.54 3.52 5.53
CA MET A 112 -2.78 2.89 6.00
C MET A 112 -3.47 2.07 4.92
N GLY A 113 -3.26 2.42 3.65
CA GLY A 113 -3.82 1.75 2.50
C GLY A 113 -3.50 2.48 1.20
N SER A 114 -3.84 1.84 0.08
CA SER A 114 -3.68 2.40 -1.27
C SER A 114 -4.91 2.14 -2.14
N CYS A 115 -5.16 3.04 -3.09
CA CYS A 115 -6.20 2.95 -4.11
C CYS A 115 -5.69 3.65 -5.37
N ASP A 116 -5.63 2.97 -6.52
CA ASP A 116 -5.20 3.55 -7.80
C ASP A 116 -3.90 4.39 -7.71
N GLY A 117 -2.89 3.86 -7.01
CA GLY A 117 -1.60 4.53 -6.79
C GLY A 117 -1.61 5.70 -5.78
N LEU A 118 -2.78 6.06 -5.24
CA LEU A 118 -2.96 7.03 -4.17
C LEU A 118 -2.82 6.35 -2.81
N PHE A 119 -2.01 6.92 -1.92
CA PHE A 119 -1.83 6.43 -0.55
C PHE A 119 -2.56 7.28 0.46
N CYS A 120 -3.09 6.60 1.49
CA CYS A 120 -3.48 7.24 2.74
C CYS A 120 -2.37 7.04 3.78
N LEU A 121 -1.79 8.14 4.25
CA LEU A 121 -0.77 8.17 5.29
C LEU A 121 -1.37 8.69 6.60
N ALA A 122 -1.03 8.03 7.69
CA ALA A 122 -1.36 8.51 9.03
C ALA A 122 -0.07 8.84 9.79
N SER A 123 0.03 10.08 10.26
CA SER A 123 1.11 10.59 11.09
C SER A 123 0.58 10.82 12.49
N SER A 124 1.08 10.07 13.46
CA SER A 124 0.67 10.20 14.87
C SER A 124 1.68 11.03 15.67
N SER A 125 1.16 11.91 16.50
CA SER A 125 1.86 12.47 17.67
C SER A 125 1.09 12.11 18.94
N SER A 126 1.61 12.53 20.11
CA SER A 126 0.96 12.34 21.42
C SER A 126 -0.53 12.72 21.43
N ASP A 127 -0.89 13.80 20.75
CA ASP A 127 -2.20 14.45 20.92
C ASP A 127 -3.05 14.47 19.65
N TYR A 128 -2.51 14.06 18.49
CA TYR A 128 -3.26 14.11 17.23
C TYR A 128 -2.77 13.08 16.20
N VAL A 129 -3.69 12.67 15.31
CA VAL A 129 -3.37 11.93 14.08
C VAL A 129 -3.66 12.80 12.86
N GLY A 130 -2.60 13.21 12.17
CA GLY A 130 -2.68 13.89 10.89
C GLY A 130 -2.81 12.89 9.75
N ILE A 131 -3.72 13.16 8.81
CA ILE A 131 -3.91 12.32 7.63
C ILE A 131 -3.48 13.07 6.39
N GLN A 132 -2.72 12.39 5.54
CA GLN A 132 -2.31 12.91 4.25
C GLN A 132 -2.65 11.90 3.16
N LEU A 133 -3.06 12.42 2.01
CA LEU A 133 -3.12 11.67 0.78
C LEU A 133 -1.90 12.02 -0.06
N CYS A 134 -1.30 11.02 -0.71
CA CYS A 134 -0.22 11.29 -1.66
C CYS A 134 -0.21 10.32 -2.83
N ASN A 135 0.01 10.85 -4.03
CA ASN A 135 0.38 10.07 -5.20
C ASN A 135 1.85 10.38 -5.52
N PRO A 136 2.77 9.49 -5.13
CA PRO A 136 4.18 9.74 -5.35
C PRO A 136 4.60 9.56 -6.81
N CYS A 137 3.80 8.93 -7.69
CA CYS A 137 4.14 8.87 -9.13
C CYS A 137 4.08 10.25 -9.79
N VAL A 138 3.21 11.13 -9.27
CA VAL A 138 2.97 12.48 -9.82
C VAL A 138 3.39 13.59 -8.85
N ARG A 139 4.11 13.24 -7.78
CA ARG A 139 4.59 14.16 -6.72
C ARG A 139 3.50 15.02 -6.10
N TRP A 140 2.30 14.47 -5.98
CA TRP A 140 1.16 15.16 -5.40
C TRP A 140 0.92 14.69 -3.97
N ALA A 141 0.71 15.62 -3.04
CA ALA A 141 0.28 15.30 -1.68
C ALA A 141 -0.65 16.39 -1.14
N THR A 142 -1.56 16.01 -0.26
CA THR A 142 -2.44 16.94 0.45
C THR A 142 -2.74 16.45 1.85
N GLY A 143 -2.75 17.36 2.82
CA GLY A 143 -3.25 17.08 4.16
C GLY A 143 -4.77 17.16 4.22
N LEU A 144 -5.39 16.23 4.93
CA LEU A 144 -6.82 16.28 5.19
C LEU A 144 -7.11 17.18 6.39
N PRO A 145 -8.24 17.91 6.39
CA PRO A 145 -8.66 18.67 7.55
C PRO A 145 -8.85 17.73 8.74
N VAL A 146 -8.48 18.20 9.92
CA VAL A 146 -8.62 17.43 11.16
C VAL A 146 -10.10 17.16 11.40
N HIS A 147 -10.49 15.88 11.36
CA HIS A 147 -11.80 15.45 11.79
C HIS A 147 -11.74 14.90 13.21
N ARG A 148 -12.24 15.71 14.13
CA ARG A 148 -12.37 15.33 15.53
C ARG A 148 -13.64 14.51 15.66
N PHE A 149 -13.50 13.19 15.75
CA PHE A 149 -14.62 12.37 16.20
C PHE A 149 -15.00 12.72 17.64
N THR A 150 -13.99 13.14 18.41
CA THR A 150 -14.02 13.38 19.84
C THR A 150 -12.69 14.05 20.21
N ASP A 151 -12.70 15.15 20.95
CA ASP A 151 -11.52 15.90 21.41
C ASP A 151 -10.74 15.19 22.55
N GLU A 152 -11.09 13.95 22.90
CA GLU A 152 -10.77 13.36 24.22
C GLU A 152 -10.04 12.01 24.23
N PHE A 153 -9.61 11.43 23.09
CA PHE A 153 -9.21 10.01 23.07
C PHE A 153 -7.92 9.67 22.33
N ASN A 154 -7.36 8.51 22.69
CA ASN A 154 -6.06 8.01 22.27
C ASN A 154 -6.03 7.72 20.75
N PRO A 155 -5.09 8.31 20.00
CA PRO A 155 -4.77 7.99 18.60
C PRO A 155 -4.76 6.52 18.18
N VAL A 156 -4.46 5.60 19.10
CA VAL A 156 -4.25 4.16 18.80
C VAL A 156 -5.52 3.39 18.41
N ASP A 157 -6.71 3.94 18.64
CA ASP A 157 -7.99 3.27 18.34
C ASP A 157 -8.60 3.67 16.98
N LEU A 158 -7.82 4.35 16.13
CA LEU A 158 -8.25 4.86 14.84
C LEU A 158 -7.69 4.01 13.70
N TYR A 159 -8.57 3.58 12.81
CA TYR A 159 -8.23 2.85 11.59
C TYR A 159 -8.66 3.65 10.38
N TYR A 160 -7.94 3.43 9.28
CA TYR A 160 -8.15 4.19 8.05
C TYR A 160 -8.14 3.23 6.87
N GLY A 161 -8.82 3.65 5.82
CA GLY A 161 -8.69 3.02 4.50
C GLY A 161 -9.08 4.00 3.42
N ILE A 162 -8.75 3.66 2.19
CA ILE A 162 -8.98 4.50 1.01
C ILE A 162 -9.62 3.66 -0.08
N GLY A 163 -10.56 4.25 -0.80
CA GLY A 163 -11.21 3.62 -1.94
C GLY A 163 -11.75 4.64 -2.92
N PHE A 164 -12.08 4.18 -4.13
CA PHE A 164 -12.65 4.99 -5.20
C PHE A 164 -14.13 4.67 -5.38
N ASP A 165 -14.98 5.68 -5.23
CA ASP A 165 -16.40 5.59 -5.51
C ASP A 165 -16.67 5.97 -6.97
N ALA A 166 -16.83 4.93 -7.79
CA ALA A 166 -17.10 5.08 -9.21
C ALA A 166 -18.47 5.73 -9.51
N SER A 167 -19.44 5.67 -8.59
CA SER A 167 -20.78 6.23 -8.80
C SER A 167 -20.79 7.76 -8.85
N VAL A 168 -19.88 8.39 -8.11
CA VAL A 168 -19.73 9.86 -8.03
C VAL A 168 -18.36 10.34 -8.53
N ASN A 169 -17.53 9.42 -9.03
CA ASN A 169 -16.16 9.66 -9.50
C ASN A 169 -15.34 10.43 -8.46
N ASP A 170 -15.22 9.84 -7.25
CA ASP A 170 -14.54 10.47 -6.13
C ASP A 170 -13.69 9.47 -5.34
N TYR A 171 -12.53 9.92 -4.87
CA TYR A 171 -11.76 9.17 -3.88
C TYR A 171 -12.32 9.47 -2.50
N LYS A 172 -12.46 8.42 -1.70
CA LYS A 172 -12.98 8.52 -0.35
C LYS A 172 -11.99 7.92 0.65
N VAL A 173 -11.81 8.60 1.78
CA VAL A 173 -11.01 8.10 2.91
C VAL A 173 -11.95 7.74 4.04
N LEU A 174 -11.96 6.47 4.41
CA LEU A 174 -12.70 5.98 5.57
C LEU A 174 -11.84 6.18 6.82
N LYS A 175 -12.49 6.68 7.88
CA LYS A 175 -11.93 6.76 9.22
C LYS A 175 -12.86 6.00 10.17
N LEU A 176 -12.30 5.03 10.87
CA LEU A 176 -13.01 4.13 11.76
C LEU A 176 -12.50 4.29 13.18
N ARG A 177 -13.43 4.26 14.12
CA ARG A 177 -13.18 4.05 15.54
C ARG A 177 -13.94 2.80 15.95
N ARG A 178 -13.22 1.85 16.52
CA ARG A 178 -13.83 0.62 17.05
C ARG A 178 -14.78 0.92 18.22
N PRO A 179 -15.81 0.09 18.44
CA PRO A 179 -16.52 0.11 19.69
C PRO A 179 -15.59 -0.27 20.84
N VAL A 180 -15.72 0.42 21.97
CA VAL A 180 -14.96 0.11 23.20
C VAL A 180 -15.92 -0.52 24.20
N THR A 181 -15.72 -1.80 24.48
CA THR A 181 -16.55 -2.60 25.40
C THR A 181 -16.10 -2.50 26.86
N SER A 182 -15.11 -1.67 27.18
CA SER A 182 -14.69 -1.38 28.56
C SER A 182 -15.77 -0.60 29.32
N ARG A 183 -15.52 -0.22 30.58
CA ARG A 183 -16.49 0.40 31.51
C ARG A 183 -17.30 1.58 30.94
N MET A 184 -16.81 2.26 29.90
CA MET A 184 -17.50 3.41 29.28
C MET A 184 -18.48 3.05 28.15
N HIS A 185 -18.50 1.80 27.67
CA HIS A 185 -19.38 1.29 26.59
C HIS A 185 -19.62 2.33 25.47
N MET A 186 -18.61 2.51 24.62
CA MET A 186 -18.68 3.48 23.53
C MET A 186 -19.01 2.78 22.22
N PRO A 187 -20.07 3.17 21.49
CA PRO A 187 -20.37 2.60 20.18
C PRO A 187 -19.24 2.96 19.21
N GLY A 188 -19.01 2.08 18.23
CA GLY A 188 -18.08 2.39 17.15
C GLY A 188 -18.56 3.59 16.33
N ALA A 189 -17.64 4.25 15.63
CA ALA A 189 -17.98 5.38 14.77
C ALA A 189 -17.21 5.30 13.46
N ALA A 190 -17.87 5.71 12.38
CA ALA A 190 -17.26 5.81 11.07
C ALA A 190 -17.55 7.19 10.46
N ALA A 191 -16.62 7.66 9.65
CA ALA A 191 -16.76 8.86 8.84
C ALA A 191 -15.98 8.67 7.56
N VAL A 192 -16.48 9.29 6.50
CA VAL A 192 -15.87 9.25 5.19
C VAL A 192 -15.52 10.67 4.79
N PHE A 193 -14.28 10.87 4.37
CA PHE A 193 -13.86 12.09 3.71
C PHE A 193 -14.05 11.93 2.21
N SER A 194 -14.82 12.83 1.60
CA SER A 194 -14.85 12.99 0.15
C SER A 194 -13.68 13.86 -0.27
N VAL A 195 -12.82 13.35 -1.16
CA VAL A 195 -11.70 14.14 -1.69
C VAL A 195 -12.26 15.32 -2.47
N LYS A 196 -13.21 15.08 -3.38
CA LYS A 196 -13.92 16.07 -4.19
C LYS A 196 -14.60 17.18 -3.37
N ALA A 197 -15.41 16.81 -2.39
CA ALA A 197 -16.13 17.79 -1.55
C ALA A 197 -15.24 18.41 -0.46
N ARG A 198 -14.05 17.85 -0.22
CA ARG A 198 -13.09 18.26 0.82
C ARG A 198 -13.68 18.32 2.23
N SER A 199 -14.65 17.44 2.50
CA SER A 199 -15.38 17.45 3.75
C SER A 199 -15.54 16.03 4.30
N TRP A 200 -15.54 15.94 5.62
CA TRP A 200 -15.89 14.73 6.33
C TRP A 200 -17.39 14.63 6.50
N LYS A 201 -17.93 13.43 6.24
CA LYS A 201 -19.30 13.04 6.50
C LYS A 201 -19.29 11.94 7.55
N ARG A 202 -19.95 12.17 8.69
CA ARG A 202 -20.17 11.12 9.69
C ARG A 202 -21.20 10.12 9.16
N LEU A 203 -20.92 8.85 9.33
CA LEU A 203 -21.83 7.77 8.93
C LEU A 203 -22.71 7.36 10.12
N ASN A 204 -23.98 7.08 9.84
CA ASN A 204 -24.91 6.50 10.79
C ASN A 204 -25.00 4.99 10.58
N VAL A 205 -23.91 4.29 10.89
CA VAL A 205 -23.75 2.86 10.67
C VAL A 205 -23.18 2.17 11.90
N SER A 206 -23.55 0.91 12.10
CA SER A 206 -22.94 0.09 13.13
C SER A 206 -21.57 -0.40 12.66
N VAL A 207 -20.51 0.05 13.32
CA VAL A 207 -19.15 -0.42 13.04
C VAL A 207 -18.96 -1.80 13.68
N PRO A 208 -18.52 -2.82 12.93
CA PRO A 208 -18.21 -4.13 13.49
C PRO A 208 -17.19 -4.05 14.63
N PRO A 209 -17.27 -4.94 15.64
CA PRO A 209 -16.36 -4.93 16.78
C PRO A 209 -14.95 -5.47 16.44
N ASN A 210 -14.76 -6.03 15.24
CA ASN A 210 -13.53 -6.63 14.79
C ASN A 210 -12.39 -5.60 14.78
N ILE A 211 -11.18 -6.03 15.12
CA ILE A 211 -9.98 -5.19 15.16
C ILE A 211 -9.25 -5.31 13.83
N PRO A 212 -9.14 -4.24 13.01
CA PRO A 212 -8.32 -4.25 11.82
C PRO A 212 -6.85 -4.54 12.12
N LEU A 213 -6.29 -5.48 11.38
CA LEU A 213 -4.90 -5.90 11.40
C LEU A 213 -4.21 -5.31 10.18
N GLY A 214 -3.21 -4.46 10.41
CA GLY A 214 -2.40 -3.89 9.34
C GLY A 214 -3.16 -2.89 8.47
N ARG A 215 -2.96 -3.01 7.15
CA ARG A 215 -3.35 -2.02 6.14
C ARG A 215 -4.63 -2.43 5.43
N SER A 216 -5.39 -1.45 4.94
CA SER A 216 -6.52 -1.70 4.06
C SER A 216 -6.06 -1.98 2.63
N VAL A 217 -6.81 -2.82 1.90
CA VAL A 217 -6.67 -2.98 0.45
C VAL A 217 -7.99 -2.68 -0.26
N PHE A 218 -7.93 -2.04 -1.43
CA PHE A 218 -9.11 -1.69 -2.22
C PHE A 218 -9.28 -2.64 -3.41
N LEU A 219 -10.48 -3.21 -3.57
CA LEU A 219 -10.83 -4.06 -4.69
C LEU A 219 -12.34 -3.99 -4.98
N HIS A 220 -12.73 -3.90 -6.24
CA HIS A 220 -14.12 -3.96 -6.70
C HIS A 220 -15.10 -2.98 -6.00
N GLY A 221 -14.64 -1.79 -5.60
CA GLY A 221 -15.48 -0.82 -4.89
C GLY A 221 -15.53 -1.01 -3.38
N PHE A 222 -14.80 -2.00 -2.85
CA PHE A 222 -14.78 -2.31 -1.42
C PHE A 222 -13.40 -2.08 -0.83
N VAL A 223 -13.36 -1.48 0.36
CA VAL A 223 -12.16 -1.38 1.19
C VAL A 223 -12.14 -2.57 2.14
N HIS A 224 -11.06 -3.34 2.18
CA HIS A 224 -10.94 -4.57 2.96
C HIS A 224 -9.87 -4.44 4.03
N TRP A 225 -10.12 -5.02 5.20
CA TRP A 225 -9.13 -5.22 6.25
C TRP A 225 -9.15 -6.68 6.67
N LEU A 226 -7.95 -7.24 6.89
CA LEU A 226 -7.86 -8.40 7.75
C LEU A 226 -8.25 -7.95 9.16
N THR A 227 -9.07 -8.70 9.86
CA THR A 227 -9.52 -8.36 11.21
C THR A 227 -9.43 -9.55 12.15
N CYS A 228 -9.31 -9.26 13.45
CA CYS A 228 -9.43 -10.25 14.52
C CYS A 228 -10.65 -9.92 15.38
N LEU A 229 -11.47 -10.93 15.69
CA LEU A 229 -12.50 -10.85 16.70
C LEU A 229 -11.88 -11.18 18.07
N PRO A 230 -11.92 -10.25 19.04
CA PRO A 230 -11.48 -10.56 20.39
C PRO A 230 -12.50 -11.50 21.06
N SER A 231 -12.26 -12.81 21.02
CA SER A 231 -12.98 -13.81 21.82
C SER A 231 -12.08 -14.29 22.97
N LEU A 232 -12.69 -14.68 24.08
CA LEU A 232 -12.01 -15.13 25.31
C LEU A 232 -11.17 -16.40 25.12
N TYR A 233 -11.39 -17.14 24.03
CA TYR A 233 -10.79 -18.45 23.81
C TYR A 233 -9.96 -18.54 22.53
N ASN A 234 -10.39 -17.93 21.40
CA ASN A 234 -9.67 -17.99 20.12
C ASN A 234 -9.67 -16.63 19.39
N ASN A 235 -8.58 -16.31 18.70
CA ASN A 235 -8.46 -15.12 17.84
C ASN A 235 -9.04 -15.41 16.43
N ILE A 236 -10.36 -15.34 16.30
CA ILE A 236 -11.02 -15.64 15.02
C ILE A 236 -10.68 -14.52 14.01
N LYS A 237 -9.96 -14.87 12.94
CA LYS A 237 -9.62 -13.95 11.85
C LYS A 237 -10.73 -13.92 10.78
N ARG A 238 -11.04 -12.73 10.28
CA ARG A 238 -12.05 -12.47 9.23
C ARG A 238 -11.57 -11.35 8.31
N ILE A 239 -12.16 -11.23 7.12
CA ILE A 239 -11.95 -10.05 6.27
C ILE A 239 -13.18 -9.15 6.42
N MET A 240 -13.01 -7.99 7.05
CA MET A 240 -14.04 -6.96 7.07
C MET A 240 -13.95 -6.17 5.76
N LEU A 241 -15.09 -5.88 5.15
CA LEU A 241 -15.17 -4.99 3.99
C LEU A 241 -16.11 -3.82 4.24
N PHE A 242 -15.87 -2.72 3.52
CA PHE A 242 -16.73 -1.55 3.49
C PHE A 242 -17.03 -1.19 2.04
N ASP A 243 -18.32 -1.16 1.71
CA ASP A 243 -18.82 -0.70 0.41
C ASP A 243 -18.70 0.82 0.34
N ILE A 244 -17.85 1.34 -0.53
CA ILE A 244 -17.55 2.77 -0.60
C ILE A 244 -18.72 3.58 -1.21
N CYS A 245 -19.56 2.92 -2.00
CA CYS A 245 -20.69 3.50 -2.70
C CYS A 245 -21.92 3.52 -1.79
N ASN A 246 -22.27 2.35 -1.24
CA ASN A 246 -23.45 2.20 -0.38
C ASN A 246 -23.18 2.57 1.08
N GLU A 247 -21.91 2.80 1.44
CA GLU A 247 -21.46 3.20 2.78
C GLU A 247 -21.83 2.19 3.89
N VAL A 248 -21.80 0.89 3.59
CA VAL A 248 -22.16 -0.21 4.50
C VAL A 248 -21.02 -1.18 4.74
N PHE A 249 -21.00 -1.81 5.92
CA PHE A 249 -20.04 -2.85 6.26
C PHE A 249 -20.55 -4.24 5.85
N GLY A 250 -19.60 -5.10 5.52
CA GLY A 250 -19.81 -6.54 5.32
C GLY A 250 -18.61 -7.34 5.80
N GLU A 251 -18.69 -8.65 5.64
CA GLU A 251 -17.64 -9.59 6.04
C GLU A 251 -17.46 -10.66 4.96
N LEU A 252 -16.21 -11.09 4.78
CA LEU A 252 -15.84 -12.28 4.02
C LEU A 252 -15.08 -13.25 4.91
N GLN A 253 -15.27 -14.54 4.63
CA GLN A 253 -14.51 -15.60 5.28
C GLN A 253 -13.13 -15.75 4.63
N LEU A 254 -12.15 -16.12 5.46
CA LEU A 254 -10.83 -16.55 5.00
C LEU A 254 -10.92 -17.94 4.36
N PRO A 255 -9.93 -18.34 3.55
CA PRO A 255 -9.79 -19.74 3.15
C PRO A 255 -9.71 -20.66 4.35
N GLU A 256 -10.14 -21.91 4.18
CA GLU A 256 -9.83 -22.98 5.13
C GLU A 256 -8.32 -23.23 5.11
N ILE A 257 -7.63 -22.71 6.13
CA ILE A 257 -6.19 -22.81 6.29
C ILE A 257 -5.92 -23.95 7.28
N ASP A 258 -5.31 -25.03 6.79
CA ASP A 258 -4.89 -26.19 7.58
C ASP A 258 -3.60 -25.89 8.39
N ARG A 259 -3.56 -24.73 9.04
CA ARG A 259 -2.50 -24.30 9.96
C ARG A 259 -3.18 -23.79 11.22
N ASP A 260 -2.56 -24.04 12.37
CA ASP A 260 -3.10 -23.61 13.66
C ASP A 260 -3.08 -22.07 13.77
N LEU A 261 -4.19 -21.45 13.37
CA LEU A 261 -4.41 -20.00 13.44
C LEU A 261 -4.81 -19.56 14.85
N ASP A 262 -5.14 -20.51 15.73
CA ASP A 262 -5.83 -20.26 17.00
C ASP A 262 -4.88 -20.01 18.18
N THR A 263 -3.58 -20.27 18.03
CA THR A 263 -2.60 -20.01 19.10
C THR A 263 -1.99 -18.60 19.02
N ASN A 264 -1.64 -18.03 20.17
CA ASN A 264 -0.92 -16.75 20.34
C ASN A 264 0.43 -16.67 19.59
N ALA A 265 0.87 -17.75 18.94
CA ALA A 265 2.03 -17.82 18.05
C ALA A 265 1.59 -17.72 16.57
N CYS A 266 0.65 -16.83 16.26
CA CYS A 266 -0.12 -16.87 15.02
C CYS A 266 0.75 -16.59 13.78
N ALA A 267 0.54 -17.36 12.70
CA ALA A 267 1.07 -17.08 11.37
C ALA A 267 0.94 -15.58 11.00
N ASP A 268 1.99 -15.01 10.41
CA ASP A 268 1.93 -13.67 9.83
C ASP A 268 0.99 -13.73 8.62
N ILE A 269 -0.25 -13.28 8.82
CA ILE A 269 -1.26 -13.23 7.76
C ILE A 269 -1.40 -11.79 7.28
N SER A 270 -1.40 -11.62 5.96
CA SER A 270 -1.72 -10.35 5.33
C SER A 270 -2.66 -10.56 4.15
N ILE A 271 -3.37 -9.50 3.79
CA ILE A 271 -4.18 -9.46 2.58
C ILE A 271 -3.55 -8.50 1.58
N SER A 272 -3.63 -8.87 0.30
CA SER A 272 -3.13 -8.09 -0.84
C SER A 272 -4.11 -8.19 -2.00
N VAL A 273 -3.93 -7.33 -2.99
CA VAL A 273 -4.60 -7.45 -4.29
C VAL A 273 -3.53 -7.74 -5.34
N VAL A 274 -3.63 -8.91 -5.97
CA VAL A 274 -2.70 -9.36 -7.00
C VAL A 274 -3.49 -9.59 -8.26
N MET A 275 -3.12 -8.92 -9.35
CA MET A 275 -3.75 -9.13 -10.65
C MET A 275 -5.28 -9.00 -10.63
N GLY A 276 -5.82 -8.08 -9.83
CA GLY A 276 -7.26 -7.87 -9.68
C GLY A 276 -7.99 -8.92 -8.83
N SER A 277 -7.26 -9.81 -8.14
CA SER A 277 -7.84 -10.81 -7.24
C SER A 277 -7.44 -10.51 -5.79
N LEU A 278 -8.35 -10.81 -4.86
CA LEU A 278 -8.04 -10.74 -3.44
C LEU A 278 -7.17 -11.94 -3.05
N CYS A 279 -6.08 -11.66 -2.35
CA CYS A 279 -5.10 -12.67 -1.95
C CYS A 279 -4.85 -12.65 -0.46
N VAL A 280 -4.57 -13.83 0.08
CA VAL A 280 -4.14 -14.02 1.48
C VAL A 280 -2.76 -14.65 1.45
N LEU A 281 -1.80 -14.00 2.08
CA LEU A 281 -0.49 -14.55 2.37
C LEU A 281 -0.50 -15.10 3.79
N VAL A 282 -0.09 -16.35 3.97
CA VAL A 282 -0.01 -17.01 5.28
C VAL A 282 1.43 -17.48 5.50
N ALA A 283 2.16 -16.77 6.36
CA ALA A 283 3.54 -17.09 6.69
C ALA A 283 3.65 -17.84 8.02
N GLU A 284 4.42 -18.93 8.06
CA GLU A 284 4.65 -19.70 9.28
C GLU A 284 5.39 -18.88 10.35
N SER A 285 4.80 -18.73 11.54
CA SER A 285 5.24 -17.77 12.55
C SER A 285 6.56 -18.10 13.27
N ARG A 286 6.89 -19.39 13.43
CA ARG A 286 8.06 -19.79 14.24
C ARG A 286 9.36 -19.75 13.47
N THR A 287 9.29 -19.79 12.15
CA THR A 287 10.46 -19.96 11.30
C THR A 287 10.42 -19.07 10.07
N HIS A 288 9.24 -18.56 9.66
CA HIS A 288 8.99 -17.92 8.36
C HIS A 288 9.55 -18.72 7.16
N ILE A 289 9.81 -20.02 7.36
CA ILE A 289 10.40 -20.91 6.36
C ILE A 289 9.37 -21.21 5.27
N SER A 290 8.07 -21.10 5.53
CA SER A 290 7.04 -21.33 4.52
C SER A 290 6.02 -20.19 4.47
N CYS A 291 5.70 -19.73 3.26
CA CYS A 291 4.62 -18.77 2.99
C CYS A 291 3.66 -19.39 1.96
N ASP A 292 2.39 -19.52 2.34
CA ASP A 292 1.31 -19.97 1.45
C ASP A 292 0.59 -18.77 0.85
N VAL A 293 0.33 -18.82 -0.47
CA VAL A 293 -0.43 -17.80 -1.17
C VAL A 293 -1.78 -18.37 -1.63
N TRP A 294 -2.85 -17.77 -1.14
CA TRP A 294 -4.23 -18.10 -1.49
C TRP A 294 -4.83 -16.99 -2.34
N VAL A 295 -5.60 -17.37 -3.36
CA VAL A 295 -6.28 -16.44 -4.26
C VAL A 295 -7.77 -16.76 -4.31
N MET A 296 -8.61 -15.73 -4.14
CA MET A 296 -10.05 -15.83 -4.33
C MET A 296 -10.34 -15.76 -5.83
N LYS A 297 -10.73 -16.88 -6.44
CA LYS A 297 -10.94 -16.97 -7.90
C LYS A 297 -12.23 -16.29 -8.36
N ALA A 298 -13.27 -16.32 -7.54
CA ALA A 298 -14.52 -15.62 -7.76
C ALA A 298 -14.79 -14.72 -6.55
N TYR A 299 -14.78 -13.41 -6.78
CA TYR A 299 -14.93 -12.43 -5.70
C TYR A 299 -16.22 -12.67 -4.89
N GLY A 300 -16.10 -12.72 -3.56
CA GLY A 300 -17.20 -12.95 -2.63
C GLY A 300 -17.61 -14.42 -2.44
N VAL A 301 -17.06 -15.36 -3.21
CA VAL A 301 -17.39 -16.79 -3.13
C VAL A 301 -16.32 -17.51 -2.30
N VAL A 302 -16.67 -17.96 -1.10
CA VAL A 302 -15.73 -18.57 -0.13
C VAL A 302 -15.10 -19.84 -0.71
N GLU A 303 -15.89 -20.67 -1.38
CA GLU A 303 -15.45 -21.92 -2.00
C GLU A 303 -14.50 -21.71 -3.18
N SER A 304 -14.38 -20.47 -3.68
CA SER A 304 -13.47 -20.13 -4.77
C SER A 304 -12.04 -19.83 -4.32
N TRP A 305 -11.81 -19.78 -3.00
CA TRP A 305 -10.46 -19.68 -2.48
C TRP A 305 -9.65 -20.91 -2.91
N SER A 306 -8.48 -20.67 -3.48
CA SER A 306 -7.57 -21.74 -3.88
C SER A 306 -6.13 -21.36 -3.58
N LYS A 307 -5.42 -22.28 -2.91
CA LYS A 307 -3.99 -22.18 -2.69
C LYS A 307 -3.28 -22.27 -4.03
N GLN A 308 -2.56 -21.23 -4.43
CA GLN A 308 -1.85 -21.19 -5.70
C GLN A 308 -0.49 -21.87 -5.60
N PHE A 309 0.25 -21.58 -4.54
CA PHE A 309 1.56 -22.13 -4.30
C PHE A 309 1.95 -22.00 -2.82
N SER A 310 2.92 -22.82 -2.42
CA SER A 310 3.68 -22.70 -1.18
C SER A 310 5.11 -22.36 -1.56
N VAL A 311 5.68 -21.35 -0.92
CA VAL A 311 7.09 -21.04 -1.04
C VAL A 311 7.80 -21.48 0.22
N VAL A 312 8.92 -22.20 0.06
CA VAL A 312 9.87 -22.41 1.16
C VAL A 312 10.94 -21.31 1.07
N LEU A 313 10.87 -20.37 1.99
CA LEU A 313 11.78 -19.24 2.11
C LEU A 313 13.03 -19.67 2.90
N GLY A 314 14.11 -19.96 2.17
CA GLY A 314 15.43 -20.24 2.73
C GLY A 314 16.29 -19.00 2.94
N GLY A 315 17.58 -19.17 3.29
CA GLY A 315 18.57 -18.10 3.18
C GLY A 315 18.52 -17.00 4.24
N GLY A 316 18.03 -17.30 5.43
CA GLY A 316 17.98 -16.34 6.54
C GLY A 316 16.84 -15.32 6.41
N ILE A 317 15.72 -15.68 5.78
CA ILE A 317 14.52 -14.83 5.77
C ILE A 317 13.87 -14.84 7.16
N THR A 318 13.60 -13.65 7.69
CA THR A 318 13.05 -13.46 9.03
C THR A 318 11.58 -13.10 9.00
N LYS A 319 11.08 -12.56 7.89
CA LYS A 319 9.71 -12.07 7.80
C LYS A 319 9.22 -11.93 6.36
N CYS A 320 8.00 -12.43 6.10
CA CYS A 320 7.18 -12.11 4.93
C CYS A 320 6.47 -10.76 5.19
N VAL A 321 6.79 -9.70 4.43
CA VAL A 321 6.23 -8.34 4.63
C VAL A 321 4.92 -8.15 3.87
N GLU A 322 4.90 -8.51 2.59
CA GLU A 322 3.76 -8.28 1.70
C GLU A 322 3.87 -9.13 0.43
N LEU A 323 2.73 -9.50 -0.14
CA LEU A 323 2.61 -9.99 -1.51
C LEU A 323 2.36 -8.80 -2.45
N THR A 324 3.26 -8.60 -3.42
CA THR A 324 3.19 -7.46 -4.34
C THR A 324 2.04 -7.57 -5.32
N VAL A 325 1.61 -6.44 -5.91
CA VAL A 325 0.62 -6.43 -7.00
C VAL A 325 1.01 -7.31 -8.19
N GLY A 326 2.31 -7.53 -8.42
CA GLY A 326 2.86 -8.43 -9.44
C GLY A 326 2.98 -9.89 -9.02
N GLY A 327 2.59 -10.25 -7.79
CA GLY A 327 2.62 -11.62 -7.28
C GLY A 327 3.97 -12.07 -6.71
N LYS A 328 4.89 -11.13 -6.46
CA LYS A 328 6.19 -11.39 -5.82
C LYS A 328 6.09 -11.21 -4.31
N ILE A 329 6.99 -11.79 -3.54
CA ILE A 329 6.94 -11.72 -2.08
C ILE A 329 8.05 -10.80 -1.59
N LEU A 330 7.70 -9.76 -0.86
CA LEU A 330 8.65 -8.89 -0.21
C LEU A 330 9.01 -9.45 1.17
N CYS A 331 10.29 -9.66 1.42
CA CYS A 331 10.80 -10.30 2.63
C CYS A 331 11.90 -9.48 3.30
N CYS A 332 12.04 -9.63 4.62
CA CYS A 332 13.21 -9.18 5.37
C CYS A 332 14.17 -10.35 5.63
N THR A 333 15.47 -10.08 5.64
CA THR A 333 16.51 -11.06 5.99
C THR A 333 17.17 -10.79 7.34
N GLU A 334 17.73 -11.84 7.93
CA GLU A 334 18.56 -11.86 9.11
C GLU A 334 20.00 -11.48 8.78
N ASN A 335 20.75 -11.09 9.82
CA ASN A 335 22.16 -10.75 9.71
C ASN A 335 22.97 -12.02 9.42
N SER A 336 23.42 -12.25 8.18
CA SER A 336 24.45 -13.27 7.94
C SER A 336 25.84 -12.66 8.15
N GLU A 337 26.62 -13.15 9.11
CA GLU A 337 28.06 -12.89 9.14
C GLU A 337 28.73 -13.36 7.84
N PRO A 338 29.80 -12.70 7.37
CA PRO A 338 30.72 -13.37 6.47
C PRO A 338 31.37 -14.54 7.21
N ARG A 339 31.19 -15.77 6.72
CA ARG A 339 32.11 -16.88 7.03
C ARG A 339 33.49 -16.52 6.47
N ASN A 340 34.28 -15.75 7.20
CA ASN A 340 35.66 -15.45 6.80
C ASN A 340 36.61 -16.45 7.45
N VAL A 341 37.14 -17.34 6.61
CA VAL A 341 38.52 -17.81 6.78
C VAL A 341 39.38 -16.89 5.92
N SER A 342 40.17 -16.00 6.53
CA SER A 342 41.46 -15.64 5.94
C SER A 342 42.48 -15.26 7.01
N ARG A 343 43.67 -15.82 6.85
CA ARG A 343 44.89 -15.41 7.55
C ARG A 343 45.25 -14.02 7.07
N HIS A 344 45.73 -13.18 7.99
CA HIS A 344 46.16 -11.79 7.81
C HIS A 344 45.05 -10.78 8.01
N GLY A 345 44.86 -10.46 9.30
CA GLY A 345 43.81 -9.60 9.80
C GLY A 345 43.95 -8.15 9.35
N GLU A 346 42.82 -7.64 8.90
CA GLU A 346 42.30 -6.31 9.26
C GLU A 346 40.78 -6.46 9.29
N LEU A 347 40.19 -6.38 10.48
CA LEU A 347 38.74 -6.39 10.68
C LEU A 347 38.24 -4.95 10.62
N ARG A 348 37.54 -4.59 9.53
CA ARG A 348 36.68 -3.40 9.50
C ARG A 348 35.27 -3.82 9.90
N TYR A 349 34.75 -3.24 10.99
CA TYR A 349 33.37 -3.42 11.43
C TYR A 349 32.47 -2.39 10.72
N GLU A 350 31.70 -2.84 9.74
CA GLU A 350 30.46 -2.17 9.33
C GLU A 350 29.27 -2.88 9.99
N PRO A 351 28.23 -2.19 10.48
CA PRO A 351 27.08 -2.86 11.09
C PRO A 351 26.33 -3.68 10.02
N LEU A 352 26.28 -5.00 10.20
CA LEU A 352 25.42 -5.91 9.44
C LEU A 352 23.97 -5.46 9.61
N SER A 353 23.38 -4.90 8.55
CA SER A 353 21.98 -4.44 8.57
C SER A 353 21.08 -5.44 7.86
N SER A 354 19.94 -5.77 8.47
CA SER A 354 18.87 -6.54 7.84
C SER A 354 18.53 -5.95 6.47
N GLN A 355 18.25 -6.80 5.48
CA GLN A 355 17.98 -6.36 4.11
C GLN A 355 16.52 -6.62 3.74
N LEU A 356 16.02 -5.78 2.85
CA LEU A 356 14.76 -5.97 2.17
C LEU A 356 15.04 -6.63 0.82
N VAL A 357 14.41 -7.77 0.59
CA VAL A 357 14.56 -8.56 -0.65
C VAL A 357 13.19 -8.84 -1.26
N LEU A 358 13.16 -8.93 -2.59
CA LEU A 358 11.99 -9.30 -3.37
C LEU A 358 12.20 -10.69 -3.94
N TYR A 359 11.37 -11.64 -3.52
CA TYR A 359 11.37 -13.01 -4.03
C TYR A 359 10.37 -13.16 -5.18
N ASP A 360 10.84 -13.70 -6.30
CA ASP A 360 10.03 -14.01 -7.47
C ASP A 360 9.71 -15.52 -7.50
N PRO A 361 8.49 -15.95 -7.13
CA PRO A 361 8.14 -17.37 -7.07
C PRO A 361 8.12 -18.05 -8.44
N ALA A 362 8.01 -17.29 -9.55
CA ALA A 362 8.02 -17.87 -10.88
C ALA A 362 9.43 -18.23 -11.36
N MET A 363 10.44 -17.49 -10.88
CA MET A 363 11.84 -17.66 -11.25
C MET A 363 12.68 -18.32 -10.15
N ASP A 364 12.13 -18.43 -8.93
CA ASP A 364 12.83 -18.85 -7.72
C ASP A 364 14.07 -17.97 -7.43
N GLU A 365 13.93 -16.65 -7.64
CA GLU A 365 15.03 -15.69 -7.52
C GLU A 365 14.76 -14.65 -6.43
N TYR A 366 15.83 -14.23 -5.74
CA TYR A 366 15.83 -13.09 -4.83
C TYR A 366 16.50 -11.87 -5.46
N ARG A 367 15.90 -10.69 -5.29
CA ARG A 367 16.47 -9.41 -5.69
C ARG A 367 16.56 -8.48 -4.51
N TYR A 368 17.72 -7.85 -4.33
CA TYR A 368 17.91 -6.84 -3.30
C TYR A 368 17.07 -5.59 -3.60
N VAL A 369 16.41 -5.06 -2.59
CA VAL A 369 15.59 -3.84 -2.66
C VAL A 369 16.28 -2.69 -1.91
N GLY A 370 16.78 -2.95 -0.69
CA GLY A 370 17.36 -1.90 0.13
C GLY A 370 17.62 -2.32 1.58
N PRO A 371 18.19 -1.43 2.40
CA PRO A 371 18.43 -1.71 3.81
C PRO A 371 17.12 -1.63 4.62
N ALA A 372 16.77 -2.72 5.31
CA ALA A 372 15.55 -2.81 6.11
C ALA A 372 15.51 -1.87 7.33
N PRO A 373 16.59 -1.59 8.09
CA PRO A 373 16.50 -0.71 9.27
C PRO A 373 16.08 0.72 8.95
N SER A 374 16.25 1.17 7.71
CA SER A 374 15.79 2.49 7.26
C SER A 374 14.32 2.54 6.84
N CYS A 375 13.66 1.39 6.72
CA CYS A 375 12.31 1.24 6.17
C CYS A 375 11.28 1.11 7.30
N LYS A 376 10.41 2.12 7.48
CA LYS A 376 9.30 1.99 8.44
C LYS A 376 8.14 1.18 7.85
N HIS A 377 7.86 1.41 6.57
CA HIS A 377 6.75 0.80 5.86
C HIS A 377 7.12 0.58 4.40
N VAL A 378 6.70 -0.57 3.85
CA VAL A 378 6.85 -0.89 2.43
C VAL A 378 5.53 -1.35 1.88
N VAL A 379 5.16 -0.85 0.69
CA VAL A 379 3.93 -1.22 -0.03
C VAL A 379 4.24 -1.37 -1.52
N SER A 380 3.55 -2.27 -2.20
CA SER A 380 3.55 -2.34 -3.66
C SER A 380 2.32 -1.67 -4.28
N LEU A 381 2.46 -1.13 -5.50
CA LEU A 381 1.35 -0.56 -6.24
C LEU A 381 1.52 -0.68 -7.75
N VAL A 382 0.43 -0.41 -8.47
CA VAL A 382 0.47 -0.07 -9.88
C VAL A 382 0.55 1.45 -10.01
N ALA A 383 1.55 1.94 -10.74
CA ALA A 383 1.74 3.37 -10.95
C ALA A 383 0.48 3.99 -11.57
N SER A 384 0.13 5.22 -11.17
CA SER A 384 -1.10 5.88 -11.61
C SER A 384 -0.97 7.38 -11.79
N LEU A 385 -1.76 7.94 -12.71
CA LEU A 385 -1.95 9.38 -12.92
C LEU A 385 -3.07 9.99 -12.04
N ALA A 386 -3.62 9.23 -11.08
CA ALA A 386 -4.66 9.72 -10.18
C ALA A 386 -4.27 11.07 -9.54
N LEU A 387 -5.18 12.06 -9.61
CA LEU A 387 -5.01 13.41 -9.06
C LEU A 387 -3.81 14.20 -9.63
N LEU A 388 -3.30 13.86 -10.82
CA LEU A 388 -2.18 14.55 -11.49
C LEU A 388 -2.28 16.08 -11.57
N ASN A 389 -3.51 16.60 -11.71
CA ASN A 389 -3.74 18.04 -11.84
C ASN A 389 -3.97 18.75 -10.51
N GLY A 390 -4.06 18.01 -9.41
CA GLY A 390 -4.53 18.54 -8.13
C GLY A 390 -5.94 19.14 -8.17
N THR A 391 -6.61 19.15 -9.34
CA THR A 391 -8.02 19.46 -9.47
C THR A 391 -8.79 18.29 -8.87
N ILE A 392 -9.35 18.63 -7.72
CA ILE A 392 -10.30 17.88 -6.92
C ILE A 392 -11.70 18.21 -7.43
#